data_AF-A0A4Q4D1U8-F1
#
_entry.id   AF-A0A4Q4D1U8-F1
#
_cell.length_a   1.000
_cell.length_b   1.000
_cell.length_c   1.000
_cell.angle_alpha   90.00
_cell.angle_beta   90.00
_cell.angle_gamma   90.00
#
_symmetry.space_group_name_H-M   'P 1'
#
loop_
_entity.id
_entity.type
_entity.pdbx_description
1 polymer ?
#
loop_
_entity_poly.entity_id
_entity_poly.type
_entity_poly.pdbx_seq_one_letter_code
_entity_poly.pdbx_strand_id
1 'polypeptide(L)'
;VPAGVAGSIIAYPAADGALTDPREAITASQADGGLAVVVADLLALVLVASPGSLGADVVVGSSQRFGVPMFYGGPHAGFMAVRAGLERHLPGRLVGVSVDAAGRPAYRLALQTREQHIRREKATSNICTAQVLLAVTASMYAVYHGAEGLQRIAHHTHAQAVQLAAGLRAGGVELTSDTFFDTVVAAVPGRAAGIVKAARADGIHLLLVDEDHVGVSTSESTTGEHVARVLAAFGLEGAAFGAAEPALPAGLLRTDAILTHPVFTEHRSETQMLRYLKKLSDRDYALDRGMIPLGSCTMKLNATAEMEPISWPGFADLHPFVPAEDASGFIELIEELESWLATVTGYAAVSVQPNAGSQGELAGLLAIRAYHRSNDDAQREVCLIPSSAHGTNAASAVMAGMRVVVVKATDRGEVDLDDLRAKCEQHSDELAAIMVTYPSTHGVYEHGITELCDVVHQHGGQVYVDGANLNALLGHAKPGQFGGDVSHLNLHKTFCIPHGGGGPGVGPVGVAAHLAPFLPSHPLHPVEAKREG
;
A
#
# COMPACT_ATOMS: atom_id res chain seq x y z
N VAL A 1 -24.57 -10.82 8.50
CA VAL A 1 -24.40 -9.84 7.40
C VAL A 1 -25.78 -9.22 7.11
N PRO A 2 -25.93 -7.88 7.11
CA PRO A 2 -27.20 -7.24 6.75
C PRO A 2 -27.62 -7.57 5.30
N ALA A 3 -28.92 -7.61 5.02
CA ALA A 3 -29.42 -7.83 3.66
C ALA A 3 -29.06 -6.69 2.71
N GLY A 4 -28.82 -7.00 1.43
CA GLY A 4 -28.55 -5.99 0.39
C GLY A 4 -27.14 -5.37 0.37
N VAL A 5 -26.17 -5.99 1.04
CA VAL A 5 -24.76 -5.56 0.96
C VAL A 5 -24.08 -6.02 -0.33
N ALA A 6 -23.19 -5.20 -0.88
CA ALA A 6 -22.39 -5.59 -2.06
C ALA A 6 -21.32 -6.66 -1.74
N GLY A 7 -20.95 -6.80 -0.47
CA GLY A 7 -19.98 -7.78 0.01
C GLY A 7 -19.57 -7.54 1.45
N SER A 8 -18.71 -8.43 1.97
CA SER A 8 -18.17 -8.37 3.33
C SER A 8 -16.64 -8.50 3.30
N ILE A 9 -15.96 -7.82 4.23
CA ILE A 9 -14.52 -7.96 4.47
C ILE A 9 -14.33 -8.72 5.77
N ILE A 10 -13.59 -9.83 5.72
CA ILE A 10 -13.41 -10.77 6.84
C ILE A 10 -11.92 -10.95 7.08
N ALA A 11 -11.42 -10.74 8.30
CA ALA A 11 -10.03 -11.00 8.65
C ALA A 11 -9.82 -12.47 9.06
N TYR A 12 -8.75 -13.09 8.59
CA TYR A 12 -8.41 -14.48 8.87
C TYR A 12 -6.88 -14.70 8.87
N PRO A 13 -6.20 -14.72 10.04
CA PRO A 13 -6.72 -14.46 11.40
C PRO A 13 -7.23 -13.02 11.60
N ALA A 14 -8.00 -12.79 12.67
CA ALA A 14 -8.48 -11.45 13.05
C ALA A 14 -7.35 -10.56 13.62
N ALA A 15 -7.62 -9.25 13.75
CA ALA A 15 -6.64 -8.26 14.22
C ALA A 15 -6.22 -8.46 15.69
N ASP A 16 -7.08 -9.08 16.50
CA ASP A 16 -6.79 -9.52 17.87
C ASP A 16 -6.14 -10.92 17.93
N GLY A 17 -5.84 -11.51 16.78
CA GLY A 17 -5.24 -12.84 16.64
C GLY A 17 -6.24 -13.99 16.60
N ALA A 18 -7.54 -13.75 16.84
CA ALA A 18 -8.53 -14.80 16.88
C ALA A 18 -8.63 -15.55 15.54
N LEU A 19 -8.51 -16.87 15.60
CA LEU A 19 -8.65 -17.76 14.44
C LEU A 19 -10.03 -18.42 14.46
N THR A 20 -10.99 -17.74 13.83
CA THR A 20 -12.39 -18.20 13.70
C THR A 20 -12.64 -18.76 12.31
N ASP A 21 -13.53 -19.75 12.20
CA ASP A 21 -13.96 -20.31 10.92
C ASP A 21 -14.78 -19.28 10.11
N PRO A 22 -14.29 -18.81 8.95
CA PRO A 22 -14.96 -17.76 8.19
C PRO A 22 -16.14 -18.27 7.34
N ARG A 23 -16.40 -19.58 7.26
CA ARG A 23 -17.38 -20.16 6.33
C ARG A 23 -18.80 -19.63 6.52
N GLU A 24 -19.22 -19.41 7.76
CA GLU A 24 -20.55 -18.86 8.05
C GLU A 24 -20.66 -17.41 7.53
N ALA A 25 -19.66 -16.57 7.80
CA ALA A 25 -19.62 -15.19 7.33
C ALA A 25 -19.54 -15.10 5.79
N ILE A 26 -18.76 -15.98 5.16
CA ILE A 26 -18.67 -16.11 3.70
C ILE A 26 -20.05 -16.44 3.12
N THR A 27 -20.69 -17.50 3.64
CA THR A 27 -22.02 -17.95 3.16
C THR A 27 -23.08 -16.85 3.35
N ALA A 28 -23.06 -16.18 4.50
CA ALA A 28 -23.97 -15.08 4.77
C ALA A 28 -23.77 -13.88 3.83
N SER A 29 -22.53 -13.59 3.43
CA SER A 29 -22.25 -12.52 2.45
C SER A 29 -22.73 -12.87 1.04
N GLN A 30 -22.67 -14.15 0.68
CA GLN A 30 -23.02 -14.65 -0.66
C GLN A 30 -24.52 -14.91 -0.84
N ALA A 31 -25.29 -15.06 0.25
CA ALA A 31 -26.71 -15.39 0.22
C ALA A 31 -27.56 -14.44 -0.65
N ASP A 32 -27.21 -13.14 -0.66
CA ASP A 32 -27.91 -12.10 -1.44
C ASP A 32 -27.08 -11.61 -2.64
N GLY A 33 -26.11 -12.39 -3.12
CA GLY A 33 -25.27 -12.06 -4.27
C GLY A 33 -24.09 -11.12 -3.98
N GLY A 34 -23.82 -10.81 -2.71
CA GLY A 34 -22.62 -10.09 -2.30
C GLY A 34 -21.35 -10.95 -2.41
N LEU A 35 -20.17 -10.31 -2.44
CA LEU A 35 -18.88 -11.00 -2.48
C LEU A 35 -18.24 -11.11 -1.09
N ALA A 36 -17.62 -12.25 -0.79
CA ALA A 36 -16.80 -12.43 0.41
C ALA A 36 -15.32 -12.15 0.12
N VAL A 37 -14.80 -11.07 0.70
CA VAL A 37 -13.39 -10.68 0.65
C VAL A 37 -12.72 -11.09 1.96
N VAL A 38 -11.69 -11.93 1.90
CA VAL A 38 -10.95 -12.37 3.09
C VAL A 38 -9.56 -11.72 3.12
N VAL A 39 -9.26 -10.99 4.19
CA VAL A 39 -7.91 -10.46 4.47
C VAL A 39 -7.14 -11.55 5.22
N ALA A 40 -6.04 -12.03 4.65
CA ALA A 40 -5.30 -13.16 5.21
C ALA A 40 -3.79 -12.94 5.27
N ASP A 41 -3.14 -13.67 6.17
CA ASP A 41 -1.69 -13.68 6.36
C ASP A 41 -1.07 -14.91 5.67
N LEU A 42 -0.13 -14.70 4.74
CA LEU A 42 0.47 -15.79 3.96
C LEU A 42 1.19 -16.83 4.82
N LEU A 43 1.79 -16.45 5.94
CA LEU A 43 2.48 -17.38 6.82
C LEU A 43 1.48 -18.21 7.63
N ALA A 44 0.41 -17.60 8.14
CA ALA A 44 -0.68 -18.33 8.79
C ALA A 44 -1.27 -19.38 7.84
N LEU A 45 -1.53 -18.98 6.58
CA LEU A 45 -2.07 -19.86 5.55
C LEU A 45 -1.17 -21.05 5.19
N VAL A 46 0.09 -21.09 5.64
CA VAL A 46 0.91 -22.30 5.49
C VAL A 46 0.37 -23.45 6.34
N LEU A 47 -0.21 -23.14 7.52
CA LEU A 47 -0.71 -24.14 8.47
C LEU A 47 -2.23 -24.28 8.48
N VAL A 48 -2.98 -23.23 8.10
CA VAL A 48 -4.44 -23.23 8.11
C VAL A 48 -5.05 -23.27 6.70
N ALA A 49 -6.28 -23.76 6.59
CA ALA A 49 -7.01 -23.88 5.34
C ALA A 49 -7.09 -22.53 4.63
N SER A 50 -6.87 -22.55 3.31
CA SER A 50 -6.89 -21.33 2.50
C SER A 50 -8.31 -20.73 2.44
N PRO A 51 -8.47 -19.40 2.39
CA PRO A 51 -9.79 -18.81 2.25
C PRO A 51 -10.52 -19.26 0.98
N GLY A 52 -9.80 -19.52 -0.12
CA GLY A 52 -10.37 -20.05 -1.36
C GLY A 52 -10.99 -21.44 -1.18
N SER A 53 -10.33 -22.35 -0.44
CA SER A 53 -10.92 -23.66 -0.11
C SER A 53 -12.10 -23.57 0.87
N LEU A 54 -12.22 -22.46 1.59
CA LEU A 54 -13.32 -22.14 2.50
C LEU A 54 -14.47 -21.37 1.81
N GLY A 55 -14.34 -21.07 0.51
CA GLY A 55 -15.40 -20.46 -0.31
C GLY A 55 -15.29 -18.95 -0.55
N ALA A 56 -14.19 -18.31 -0.20
CA ALA A 56 -14.00 -16.88 -0.44
C ALA A 56 -13.97 -16.53 -1.93
N ASP A 57 -14.53 -15.36 -2.29
CA ASP A 57 -14.51 -14.85 -3.67
C ASP A 57 -13.18 -14.12 -3.98
N VAL A 58 -12.67 -13.38 -3.01
CA VAL A 58 -11.45 -12.57 -3.10
C VAL A 58 -10.63 -12.79 -1.84
N VAL A 59 -9.30 -12.90 -2.00
CA VAL A 59 -8.36 -12.97 -0.88
C VAL A 59 -7.32 -11.88 -1.06
N VAL A 60 -7.09 -11.08 -0.03
CA VAL A 60 -6.11 -10.00 -0.01
C VAL A 60 -5.22 -10.07 1.22
N GLY A 61 -4.09 -9.38 1.20
CA GLY A 61 -3.23 -9.25 2.37
C GLY A 61 -1.87 -8.68 1.99
N SER A 62 -0.93 -8.73 2.94
CA SER A 62 0.46 -8.31 2.71
C SER A 62 1.37 -9.52 2.53
N SER A 63 2.34 -9.43 1.63
CA SER A 63 3.43 -10.40 1.52
C SER A 63 4.69 -9.98 2.29
N GLN A 64 4.62 -8.95 3.15
CA GLN A 64 5.78 -8.36 3.84
C GLN A 64 6.61 -9.41 4.59
N ARG A 65 5.97 -10.24 5.41
CA ARG A 65 6.66 -11.21 6.26
C ARG A 65 7.31 -12.36 5.49
N PHE A 66 7.19 -12.38 4.16
CA PHE A 66 8.01 -13.25 3.30
C PHE A 66 9.30 -12.51 2.92
N GLY A 67 10.15 -12.27 3.91
CA GLY A 67 11.53 -11.79 3.70
C GLY A 67 11.68 -10.33 3.28
N VAL A 68 10.67 -9.47 3.51
CA VAL A 68 10.79 -8.01 3.27
C VAL A 68 10.88 -7.27 4.61
N PRO A 69 11.82 -6.35 4.83
CA PRO A 69 11.90 -5.56 6.06
C PRO A 69 10.65 -4.68 6.31
N MET A 70 10.48 -4.19 7.54
CA MET A 70 9.29 -3.41 7.95
C MET A 70 9.27 -1.99 7.36
N PHE A 71 10.45 -1.37 7.20
CA PHE A 71 10.65 -0.05 6.61
C PHE A 71 9.71 1.05 7.16
N TYR A 72 9.33 0.96 8.44
CA TYR A 72 8.37 1.88 9.06
C TYR A 72 7.05 2.04 8.26
N GLY A 73 6.61 0.95 7.60
CA GLY A 73 5.33 0.87 6.90
C GLY A 73 5.40 0.47 5.43
N GLY A 74 6.58 0.49 4.81
CA GLY A 74 6.75 0.02 3.44
C GLY A 74 8.03 0.49 2.76
N PRO A 75 8.32 -0.06 1.57
CA PRO A 75 7.35 -0.66 0.67
C PRO A 75 7.14 -2.17 0.90
N HIS A 76 5.88 -2.63 0.74
CA HIS A 76 5.51 -4.05 0.75
C HIS A 76 4.54 -4.34 -0.39
N ALA A 77 4.64 -5.54 -0.98
CA ALA A 77 3.64 -5.97 -1.96
C ALA A 77 2.37 -6.47 -1.27
N GLY A 78 1.25 -5.82 -1.56
CA GLY A 78 -0.07 -6.41 -1.31
C GLY A 78 -0.31 -7.56 -2.30
N PHE A 79 -0.90 -8.66 -1.84
CA PHE A 79 -1.39 -9.72 -2.72
C PHE A 79 -2.90 -9.62 -2.88
N MET A 80 -3.39 -10.03 -4.04
CA MET A 80 -4.81 -10.21 -4.31
C MET A 80 -4.98 -11.45 -5.19
N ALA A 81 -5.85 -12.35 -4.75
CA ALA A 81 -6.31 -13.50 -5.53
C ALA A 81 -7.83 -13.45 -5.62
N VAL A 82 -8.39 -13.88 -6.75
CA VAL A 82 -9.83 -13.95 -6.97
C VAL A 82 -10.21 -15.34 -7.47
N ARG A 83 -11.43 -15.78 -7.20
CA ARG A 83 -11.96 -17.00 -7.81
C ARG A 83 -12.13 -16.84 -9.32
N ALA A 84 -12.25 -17.99 -10.00
CA ALA A 84 -12.51 -18.03 -11.42
C ALA A 84 -13.80 -17.26 -11.79
N GLY A 85 -13.74 -16.50 -12.88
CA GLY A 85 -14.83 -15.63 -13.36
C GLY A 85 -14.72 -14.16 -12.95
N LEU A 86 -13.86 -13.83 -11.98
CA LEU A 86 -13.63 -12.44 -11.53
C LEU A 86 -12.37 -11.80 -12.10
N GLU A 87 -11.61 -12.50 -12.95
CA GLU A 87 -10.29 -12.07 -13.45
C GLU A 87 -10.38 -10.76 -14.26
N ARG A 88 -11.52 -10.51 -14.90
CA ARG A 88 -11.79 -9.28 -15.66
C ARG A 88 -11.93 -8.04 -14.77
N HIS A 89 -12.12 -8.23 -13.47
CA HIS A 89 -12.28 -7.16 -12.48
C HIS A 89 -11.02 -6.94 -11.63
N LEU A 90 -9.96 -7.75 -11.82
CA LEU A 90 -8.71 -7.57 -11.09
C LEU A 90 -8.12 -6.17 -11.33
N PRO A 91 -7.71 -5.45 -10.27
CA PRO A 91 -6.92 -4.23 -10.40
C PRO A 91 -5.47 -4.56 -10.78
N GLY A 92 -4.84 -3.64 -11.50
CA GLY A 92 -3.40 -3.70 -11.82
C GLY A 92 -2.98 -4.82 -12.77
N ARG A 93 -1.65 -5.04 -12.79
CA ARG A 93 -0.97 -5.93 -13.73
C ARG A 93 -1.19 -7.40 -13.38
N LEU A 94 -1.26 -8.23 -14.42
CA LEU A 94 -1.31 -9.68 -14.31
C LEU A 94 -0.35 -10.29 -15.34
N VAL A 95 0.55 -11.16 -14.90
CA VAL A 95 1.44 -11.91 -15.81
C VAL A 95 0.70 -13.15 -16.32
N GLY A 96 0.75 -13.38 -17.64
CA GLY A 96 0.19 -14.56 -18.28
C GLY A 96 1.22 -15.29 -19.14
N VAL A 97 1.04 -16.61 -19.24
CA VAL A 97 1.80 -17.46 -20.16
C VAL A 97 1.23 -17.30 -21.57
N SER A 98 2.11 -17.15 -22.55
CA SER A 98 1.83 -17.09 -23.98
C SER A 98 2.90 -17.89 -24.73
N VAL A 99 2.88 -17.84 -26.06
CA VAL A 99 3.94 -18.34 -26.92
C VAL A 99 4.59 -17.22 -27.72
N ASP A 100 5.88 -17.35 -28.04
CA ASP A 100 6.60 -16.47 -28.94
C ASP A 100 6.41 -16.86 -30.43
N ALA A 101 7.05 -16.12 -31.34
CA ALA A 101 6.98 -16.38 -32.78
C ALA A 101 7.54 -17.76 -33.22
N ALA A 102 8.31 -18.43 -32.35
CA ALA A 102 8.86 -19.76 -32.58
C ALA A 102 8.06 -20.85 -31.83
N GLY A 103 6.92 -20.52 -31.21
CA GLY A 103 6.08 -21.45 -30.46
C GLY A 103 6.61 -21.80 -29.07
N ARG A 104 7.63 -21.10 -28.56
CA ARG A 104 8.20 -21.35 -27.23
C ARG A 104 7.37 -20.65 -26.15
N PRO A 105 7.17 -21.24 -24.97
CA PRO A 105 6.52 -20.57 -23.86
C PRO A 105 7.24 -19.27 -23.47
N ALA A 106 6.48 -18.19 -23.33
CA ALA A 106 6.96 -16.86 -22.95
C ALA A 106 5.95 -16.17 -22.02
N TYR A 107 6.41 -15.18 -21.25
CA TYR A 107 5.57 -14.43 -20.31
C TYR A 107 5.31 -13.02 -20.82
N ARG A 108 4.10 -12.51 -20.60
CA ARG A 108 3.74 -11.11 -20.88
C ARG A 108 2.70 -10.60 -19.88
N LEU A 109 2.51 -9.29 -19.83
CA LEU A 109 1.32 -8.72 -19.19
C LEU A 109 0.07 -9.12 -19.97
N ALA A 110 -0.93 -9.62 -19.27
CA ALA A 110 -2.17 -10.17 -19.79
C ALA A 110 -3.39 -9.35 -19.35
N LEU A 111 -4.44 -9.36 -20.18
CA LEU A 111 -5.68 -8.63 -19.94
C LEU A 111 -5.46 -7.13 -19.67
N GLN A 112 -4.51 -6.51 -20.38
CA GLN A 112 -4.10 -5.11 -20.15
C GLN A 112 -5.22 -4.10 -20.42
N THR A 113 -6.29 -4.49 -21.13
CA THR A 113 -7.46 -3.64 -21.34
C THR A 113 -8.18 -3.28 -20.05
N ARG A 114 -7.92 -3.94 -18.92
CA ARG A 114 -8.42 -3.56 -17.58
C ARG A 114 -7.74 -2.30 -17.04
N GLU A 115 -6.52 -2.01 -17.47
CA GLU A 115 -5.63 -1.04 -16.85
C GLU A 115 -5.88 0.39 -17.37
N GLN A 116 -5.49 1.37 -16.54
CA GLN A 116 -5.73 2.81 -16.76
C GLN A 116 -5.22 3.34 -18.12
N HIS A 117 -4.11 2.81 -18.63
CA HIS A 117 -3.49 3.29 -19.87
C HIS A 117 -4.29 2.95 -21.13
N ILE A 118 -5.24 2.02 -21.04
CA ILE A 118 -6.17 1.67 -22.13
C ILE A 118 -7.58 2.16 -21.81
N ARG A 119 -8.07 1.89 -20.59
CA ARG A 119 -9.48 2.08 -20.25
C ARG A 119 -9.82 3.38 -19.52
N ARG A 120 -8.81 4.16 -19.10
CA ARG A 120 -8.97 5.47 -18.47
C ARG A 120 -10.03 5.43 -17.35
N GLU A 121 -11.09 6.24 -17.41
CA GLU A 121 -12.17 6.30 -16.43
C GLU A 121 -12.96 4.99 -16.24
N LYS A 122 -12.85 4.03 -17.17
CA LYS A 122 -13.49 2.69 -17.10
C LYS A 122 -12.54 1.58 -16.65
N ALA A 123 -11.32 1.94 -16.22
CA ALA A 123 -10.36 0.98 -15.71
C ALA A 123 -10.84 0.35 -14.40
N THR A 124 -10.29 -0.82 -14.06
CA THR A 124 -10.66 -1.51 -12.81
C THR A 124 -10.06 -0.84 -11.57
N SER A 125 -9.05 0.01 -11.74
CA SER A 125 -8.40 0.82 -10.72
C SER A 125 -7.52 1.89 -11.38
N ASN A 126 -7.19 2.95 -10.64
CA ASN A 126 -6.20 3.95 -11.03
C ASN A 126 -4.74 3.47 -10.89
N ILE A 127 -4.48 2.28 -10.34
CA ILE A 127 -3.12 1.80 -10.06
C ILE A 127 -2.25 1.76 -11.33
N CYS A 128 -1.04 2.31 -11.23
CA CYS A 128 -0.02 2.26 -12.27
C CYS A 128 1.30 1.70 -11.71
N THR A 129 2.10 2.51 -11.00
CA THR A 129 3.21 1.96 -10.19
C THR A 129 2.63 1.11 -9.06
N ALA A 130 3.17 -0.08 -8.85
CA ALA A 130 2.76 -1.01 -7.81
C ALA A 130 3.96 -1.31 -6.90
N GLN A 131 4.22 -2.58 -6.58
CA GLN A 131 5.28 -3.01 -5.65
C GLN A 131 6.05 -4.21 -6.21
N VAL A 132 6.47 -4.12 -7.49
CA VAL A 132 7.03 -5.27 -8.24
C VAL A 132 8.31 -5.81 -7.60
N LEU A 133 9.27 -4.95 -7.24
CA LEU A 133 10.51 -5.41 -6.61
C LEU A 133 10.23 -6.21 -5.33
N LEU A 134 9.25 -5.78 -4.52
CA LEU A 134 8.93 -6.43 -3.26
C LEU A 134 8.12 -7.72 -3.45
N ALA A 135 7.29 -7.78 -4.49
CA ALA A 135 6.66 -9.02 -4.92
C ALA A 135 7.71 -10.03 -5.42
N VAL A 136 8.76 -9.57 -6.12
CA VAL A 136 9.91 -10.39 -6.50
C VAL A 136 10.63 -10.90 -5.25
N THR A 137 10.97 -10.03 -4.29
CA THR A 137 11.60 -10.44 -3.03
C THR A 137 10.79 -11.50 -2.28
N ALA A 138 9.49 -11.28 -2.10
CA ALA A 138 8.60 -12.25 -1.44
C ALA A 138 8.49 -13.57 -2.20
N SER A 139 8.48 -13.52 -3.54
CA SER A 139 8.50 -14.73 -4.36
C SER A 139 9.82 -15.50 -4.22
N MET A 140 10.95 -14.80 -4.12
CA MET A 140 12.26 -15.42 -3.96
C MET A 140 12.43 -16.02 -2.56
N TYR A 141 11.86 -15.38 -1.53
CA TYR A 141 11.73 -15.98 -0.21
C TYR A 141 10.94 -17.31 -0.28
N ALA A 142 9.79 -17.33 -0.95
CA ALA A 142 9.02 -18.56 -1.14
C ALA A 142 9.75 -19.61 -1.99
N VAL A 143 10.53 -19.23 -3.01
CA VAL A 143 11.39 -20.15 -3.78
C VAL A 143 12.51 -20.73 -2.91
N TYR A 144 13.16 -19.89 -2.11
CA TYR A 144 14.27 -20.28 -1.22
C TYR A 144 13.82 -21.18 -0.07
N HIS A 145 12.65 -20.91 0.51
CA HIS A 145 12.10 -21.63 1.67
C HIS A 145 11.10 -22.72 1.33
N GLY A 146 10.38 -22.62 0.21
CA GLY A 146 9.54 -23.71 -0.33
C GLY A 146 8.48 -24.13 0.67
N ALA A 147 7.72 -25.19 0.37
CA ALA A 147 6.68 -25.64 1.28
C ALA A 147 7.25 -26.00 2.67
N GLU A 148 8.29 -26.82 2.72
CA GLU A 148 8.87 -27.34 3.97
C GLU A 148 9.51 -26.25 4.84
N GLY A 149 10.23 -25.30 4.23
CA GLY A 149 10.88 -24.23 4.99
C GLY A 149 9.87 -23.23 5.52
N LEU A 150 8.86 -22.87 4.72
CA LEU A 150 7.77 -22.02 5.19
C LEU A 150 6.97 -22.71 6.30
N GLN A 151 6.75 -24.02 6.22
CA GLN A 151 6.12 -24.79 7.30
C GLN A 151 6.96 -24.73 8.59
N ARG A 152 8.29 -24.89 8.51
CA ARG A 152 9.17 -24.74 9.68
C ARG A 152 9.06 -23.34 10.29
N ILE A 153 9.07 -22.29 9.47
CA ILE A 153 8.96 -20.90 9.92
C ILE A 153 7.60 -20.64 10.57
N ALA A 154 6.52 -21.10 9.95
CA ALA A 154 5.17 -20.94 10.48
C ALA A 154 4.98 -21.71 11.80
N HIS A 155 5.48 -22.95 11.89
CA HIS A 155 5.46 -23.72 13.13
C HIS A 155 6.31 -23.09 14.23
N HIS A 156 7.48 -22.56 13.91
CA HIS A 156 8.32 -21.86 14.87
C HIS A 156 7.60 -20.63 15.43
N THR A 157 7.08 -19.78 14.55
CA THR A 157 6.30 -18.58 14.89
C THR A 157 5.14 -18.94 15.82
N HIS A 158 4.33 -19.92 15.40
CA HIS A 158 3.18 -20.41 16.18
C HIS A 158 3.61 -20.98 17.54
N ALA A 159 4.71 -21.74 17.59
CA ALA A 159 5.21 -22.33 18.84
C ALA A 159 5.59 -21.25 19.86
N GLN A 160 6.15 -20.11 19.44
CA GLN A 160 6.44 -19.01 20.35
C GLN A 160 5.15 -18.39 20.91
N ALA A 161 4.12 -18.19 20.08
CA ALA A 161 2.83 -17.68 20.54
C ALA A 161 2.15 -18.64 21.51
N VAL A 162 2.21 -19.94 21.23
CA VAL A 162 1.68 -21.00 22.10
C VAL A 162 2.42 -21.06 23.44
N GLN A 163 3.75 -20.92 23.45
CA GLN A 163 4.54 -20.84 24.68
C GLN A 163 4.21 -19.60 25.50
N LEU A 164 4.09 -18.45 24.84
CA LEU A 164 3.66 -17.21 25.49
C LEU A 164 2.27 -17.35 26.11
N ALA A 165 1.31 -17.87 25.36
CA ALA A 165 -0.07 -18.09 25.82
C ALA A 165 -0.13 -19.05 27.01
N ALA A 166 0.60 -20.16 26.95
CA ALA A 166 0.71 -21.09 28.07
C ALA A 166 1.29 -20.40 29.32
N GLY A 167 2.25 -19.51 29.13
CA GLY A 167 2.86 -18.79 30.24
C GLY A 167 1.98 -17.73 30.88
N LEU A 168 1.25 -16.97 30.06
CA LEU A 168 0.24 -16.03 30.53
C LEU A 168 -0.84 -16.76 31.34
N ARG A 169 -1.40 -17.85 30.80
CA ARG A 169 -2.43 -18.66 31.48
C ARG A 169 -1.94 -19.27 32.79
N ALA A 170 -0.72 -19.81 32.83
CA ALA A 170 -0.14 -20.35 34.05
C ALA A 170 0.06 -19.27 35.13
N GLY A 171 0.28 -18.02 34.71
CA GLY A 171 0.31 -16.84 35.57
C GLY A 171 -1.05 -16.28 35.97
N GLY A 172 -2.16 -16.93 35.59
CA GLY A 172 -3.52 -16.48 35.86
C GLY A 172 -4.00 -15.34 34.97
N VAL A 173 -3.33 -15.08 33.84
CA VAL A 173 -3.76 -14.08 32.85
C VAL A 173 -4.70 -14.74 31.84
N GLU A 174 -5.90 -14.19 31.71
CA GLU A 174 -6.88 -14.64 30.72
C GLU A 174 -6.53 -14.11 29.33
N LEU A 175 -6.82 -14.90 28.29
CA LEU A 175 -6.68 -14.49 26.89
C LEU A 175 -8.06 -14.30 26.29
N THR A 176 -8.20 -13.35 25.37
CA THR A 176 -9.49 -13.06 24.72
C THR A 176 -9.94 -14.15 23.73
N SER A 177 -8.99 -14.94 23.23
CA SER A 177 -9.24 -16.07 22.33
C SER A 177 -8.36 -17.26 22.71
N ASP A 178 -8.94 -18.46 22.61
CA ASP A 178 -8.19 -19.71 22.76
C ASP A 178 -7.55 -20.18 21.45
N THR A 179 -8.02 -19.66 20.32
CA THR A 179 -7.56 -20.07 18.98
C THR A 179 -6.86 -18.92 18.28
N PHE A 180 -5.63 -19.16 17.83
CA PHE A 180 -4.78 -18.14 17.22
C PHE A 180 -3.63 -18.76 16.43
N PHE A 181 -3.03 -17.97 15.53
CA PHE A 181 -1.79 -18.33 14.85
C PHE A 181 -0.56 -17.80 15.60
N ASP A 182 -0.31 -16.49 15.56
CA ASP A 182 0.90 -15.88 16.13
C ASP A 182 0.60 -14.73 17.10
N THR A 183 -0.67 -14.37 17.24
CA THR A 183 -1.10 -13.17 17.97
C THR A 183 -2.05 -13.56 19.08
N VAL A 184 -1.82 -13.03 20.29
CA VAL A 184 -2.68 -13.20 21.46
C VAL A 184 -2.98 -11.84 22.09
N VAL A 185 -4.17 -11.69 22.65
CA VAL A 185 -4.53 -10.52 23.47
C VAL A 185 -4.79 -10.99 24.89
N ALA A 186 -4.04 -10.40 25.82
CA ALA A 186 -4.11 -10.70 27.25
C ALA A 186 -5.01 -9.69 27.96
N ALA A 187 -5.95 -10.18 28.78
CA ALA A 187 -6.79 -9.38 29.65
C ALA A 187 -6.06 -9.12 30.99
N VAL A 188 -5.76 -7.85 31.24
CA VAL A 188 -4.98 -7.33 32.37
C VAL A 188 -5.59 -6.03 32.90
N PRO A 189 -6.77 -6.09 33.55
CA PRO A 189 -7.54 -4.89 33.90
C PRO A 189 -6.73 -3.84 34.68
N GLY A 190 -6.73 -2.60 34.18
CA GLY A 190 -6.01 -1.44 34.75
C GLY A 190 -4.48 -1.54 34.72
N ARG A 191 -3.90 -2.56 34.08
CA ARG A 191 -2.45 -2.84 34.09
C ARG A 191 -1.79 -2.71 32.72
N ALA A 192 -2.55 -2.59 31.63
CA ALA A 192 -2.03 -2.72 30.27
C ALA A 192 -0.88 -1.75 29.98
N ALA A 193 -1.07 -0.45 30.26
CA ALA A 193 -0.04 0.58 30.06
C ALA A 193 1.25 0.31 30.87
N GLY A 194 1.12 -0.22 32.09
CA GLY A 194 2.26 -0.57 32.94
C GLY A 194 3.09 -1.73 32.36
N ILE A 195 2.41 -2.75 31.82
CA ILE A 195 3.04 -3.91 31.19
C ILE A 195 3.74 -3.50 29.89
N VAL A 196 3.08 -2.72 29.03
CA VAL A 196 3.67 -2.21 27.78
C VAL A 196 4.92 -1.38 28.09
N LYS A 197 4.87 -0.52 29.12
CA LYS A 197 6.03 0.25 29.57
C LYS A 197 7.17 -0.64 30.10
N ALA A 198 6.85 -1.68 30.86
CA ALA A 198 7.85 -2.62 31.38
C ALA A 198 8.53 -3.41 30.26
N ALA A 199 7.77 -3.91 29.29
CA ALA A 199 8.31 -4.59 28.11
C ALA A 199 9.21 -3.66 27.28
N ARG A 200 8.79 -2.40 27.10
CA ARG A 200 9.56 -1.39 26.36
C ARG A 200 10.86 -1.02 27.06
N ALA A 201 10.88 -0.97 28.39
CA ALA A 201 12.13 -0.76 29.15
C ALA A 201 13.14 -1.89 28.91
N ASP A 202 12.67 -3.04 28.46
CA ASP A 202 13.45 -4.20 28.02
C ASP A 202 13.45 -4.33 26.49
N GLY A 203 13.32 -3.23 25.74
CA GLY A 203 13.47 -3.22 24.27
C GLY A 203 12.43 -4.03 23.49
N ILE A 204 11.25 -4.30 24.06
CA ILE A 204 10.15 -4.99 23.38
C ILE A 204 8.94 -4.06 23.24
N HIS A 205 8.46 -3.87 22.01
CA HIS A 205 7.19 -3.19 21.75
C HIS A 205 6.04 -4.18 21.81
N LEU A 206 5.04 -3.87 22.64
CA LEU A 206 3.76 -4.58 22.71
C LEU A 206 2.64 -3.65 22.25
N LEU A 207 1.54 -4.23 21.76
CA LEU A 207 0.36 -3.47 21.38
C LEU A 207 -0.45 -3.12 22.62
N LEU A 208 -0.57 -1.83 22.94
CA LEU A 208 -1.57 -1.34 23.88
C LEU A 208 -2.92 -1.31 23.15
N VAL A 209 -3.82 -2.25 23.45
CA VAL A 209 -5.14 -2.34 22.80
C VAL A 209 -6.08 -1.32 23.44
N ASP A 210 -6.15 -1.33 24.77
CA ASP A 210 -6.92 -0.38 25.59
C ASP A 210 -6.36 -0.37 27.03
N GLU A 211 -7.11 0.16 28.01
CA GLU A 211 -6.69 0.22 29.43
C GLU A 211 -6.48 -1.16 30.06
N ASP A 212 -7.18 -2.17 29.55
CA ASP A 212 -7.30 -3.51 30.13
C ASP A 212 -6.66 -4.60 29.26
N HIS A 213 -6.28 -4.33 28.02
CA HIS A 213 -5.81 -5.35 27.08
C HIS A 213 -4.43 -5.05 26.47
N VAL A 214 -3.59 -6.09 26.39
CA VAL A 214 -2.27 -6.04 25.73
C VAL A 214 -2.21 -7.10 24.64
N GLY A 215 -1.95 -6.66 23.41
CA GLY A 215 -1.73 -7.53 22.26
C GLY A 215 -0.25 -7.88 22.09
N VAL A 216 0.04 -9.14 21.76
CA VAL A 216 1.38 -9.63 21.50
C VAL A 216 1.37 -10.51 20.26
N SER A 217 2.17 -10.15 19.26
CA SER A 217 2.38 -10.93 18.03
C SER A 217 3.81 -11.47 17.98
N THR A 218 3.96 -12.76 17.70
CA THR A 218 5.26 -13.40 17.47
C THR A 218 5.58 -13.46 15.96
N SER A 219 6.84 -13.71 15.65
CA SER A 219 7.37 -13.69 14.29
C SER A 219 8.44 -14.78 14.09
N GLU A 220 8.98 -14.86 12.86
CA GLU A 220 10.13 -15.72 12.54
C GLU A 220 11.38 -15.40 13.39
N SER A 221 11.51 -14.16 13.89
CA SER A 221 12.63 -13.73 14.74
C SER A 221 12.38 -13.86 16.23
N THR A 222 11.19 -14.33 16.64
CA THR A 222 10.86 -14.46 18.07
C THR A 222 11.57 -15.67 18.66
N THR A 223 12.26 -15.48 19.78
CA THR A 223 12.99 -16.55 20.48
C THR A 223 12.36 -16.80 21.85
N GLY A 224 12.73 -17.92 22.49
CA GLY A 224 12.30 -18.19 23.86
C GLY A 224 12.76 -17.12 24.86
N GLU A 225 13.87 -16.43 24.58
CA GLU A 225 14.32 -15.27 25.37
C GLU A 225 13.36 -14.09 25.23
N HIS A 226 12.91 -13.78 24.01
CA HIS A 226 11.87 -12.76 23.81
C HIS A 226 10.59 -13.11 24.56
N VAL A 227 10.15 -14.37 24.50
CA VAL A 227 8.97 -14.85 25.25
C VAL A 227 9.16 -14.67 26.75
N ALA A 228 10.32 -15.03 27.30
CA ALA A 228 10.63 -14.87 28.72
C ALA A 228 10.61 -13.40 29.17
N ARG A 229 11.15 -12.50 28.36
CA ARG A 229 11.16 -11.05 28.61
C ARG A 229 9.74 -10.45 28.60
N VAL A 230 8.90 -10.89 27.65
CA VAL A 230 7.48 -10.52 27.66
C VAL A 230 6.81 -11.00 28.95
N LEU A 231 6.97 -12.27 29.33
CA LEU A 231 6.38 -12.80 30.56
C LEU A 231 6.86 -12.08 31.82
N ALA A 232 8.15 -11.70 31.87
CA ALA A 232 8.69 -10.87 32.95
C ALA A 232 7.99 -9.51 33.04
N ALA A 233 7.65 -8.87 31.91
CA ALA A 233 6.87 -7.63 31.88
C ALA A 233 5.45 -7.79 32.47
N PHE A 234 4.88 -9.00 32.44
CA PHE A 234 3.62 -9.32 33.13
C PHE A 234 3.80 -9.65 34.63
N GLY A 235 5.05 -9.71 35.11
CA GLY A 235 5.41 -10.12 36.47
C GLY A 235 5.48 -11.64 36.66
N LEU A 236 5.67 -12.39 35.57
CA LEU A 236 5.61 -13.86 35.54
C LEU A 236 7.00 -14.50 35.33
N GLU A 237 8.01 -13.96 36.00
CA GLU A 237 9.40 -14.41 35.90
C GLU A 237 9.57 -15.88 36.30
N GLY A 238 10.34 -16.65 35.50
CA GLY A 238 10.74 -18.01 35.84
C GLY A 238 9.61 -19.04 35.91
N ALA A 239 8.40 -18.70 35.45
CA ALA A 239 7.29 -19.64 35.47
C ALA A 239 7.59 -20.84 34.55
N ALA A 240 7.54 -22.03 35.15
CA ALA A 240 7.73 -23.29 34.43
C ALA A 240 6.40 -23.68 33.79
N PHE A 241 6.35 -23.72 32.47
CA PHE A 241 5.11 -23.99 31.74
C PHE A 241 5.03 -25.46 31.37
N GLY A 242 3.85 -26.05 31.59
CA GLY A 242 3.55 -27.43 31.22
C GLY A 242 3.45 -27.62 29.71
N ALA A 243 2.99 -28.80 29.29
CA ALA A 243 2.73 -29.06 27.87
C ALA A 243 1.69 -28.07 27.34
N ALA A 244 2.02 -27.39 26.25
CA ALA A 244 1.13 -26.39 25.67
C ALA A 244 -0.02 -27.04 24.89
N GLU A 245 -1.21 -26.46 24.98
CA GLU A 245 -2.39 -26.95 24.27
C GLU A 245 -2.40 -26.51 22.80
N PRO A 246 -2.99 -27.30 21.89
CA PRO A 246 -3.13 -26.90 20.48
C PRO A 246 -4.03 -25.66 20.34
N ALA A 247 -3.50 -24.57 19.76
CA ALA A 247 -4.26 -23.33 19.53
C ALA A 247 -4.79 -23.18 18.09
N LEU A 248 -4.40 -24.08 17.16
CA LEU A 248 -5.00 -24.14 15.82
C LEU A 248 -6.20 -25.09 15.83
N PRO A 249 -7.41 -24.64 15.43
CA PRO A 249 -8.58 -25.50 15.37
C PRO A 249 -8.38 -26.67 14.39
N ALA A 250 -8.63 -27.91 14.82
CA ALA A 250 -8.44 -29.10 13.99
C ALA A 250 -9.21 -29.04 12.65
N GLY A 251 -10.41 -28.44 12.65
CA GLY A 251 -11.23 -28.26 11.45
C GLY A 251 -10.73 -27.20 10.47
N LEU A 252 -9.72 -26.40 10.85
CA LEU A 252 -9.11 -25.36 10.03
C LEU A 252 -7.66 -25.70 9.66
N LEU A 253 -7.12 -26.86 10.05
CA LEU A 253 -5.77 -27.25 9.64
C LEU A 253 -5.72 -27.46 8.12
N ARG A 254 -4.63 -27.00 7.51
CA ARG A 254 -4.40 -27.16 6.07
C ARG A 254 -4.14 -28.62 5.73
N THR A 255 -4.82 -29.12 4.70
CA THR A 255 -4.66 -30.50 4.22
C THR A 255 -4.13 -30.60 2.79
N ASP A 256 -4.20 -29.52 2.02
CA ASP A 256 -3.72 -29.46 0.63
C ASP A 256 -2.24 -29.08 0.55
N ALA A 257 -1.55 -29.58 -0.48
CA ALA A 257 -0.15 -29.26 -0.72
C ALA A 257 0.00 -27.85 -1.31
N ILE A 258 1.04 -27.14 -0.85
CA ILE A 258 1.43 -25.82 -1.37
C ILE A 258 2.70 -25.90 -2.19
N LEU A 259 2.88 -24.90 -3.07
CA LEU A 259 4.16 -24.66 -3.75
C LEU A 259 4.71 -25.91 -4.47
N THR A 260 3.83 -26.67 -5.13
CA THR A 260 4.17 -27.96 -5.77
C THR A 260 4.93 -27.82 -7.09
N HIS A 261 4.98 -26.61 -7.66
CA HIS A 261 5.73 -26.36 -8.89
C HIS A 261 7.25 -26.50 -8.65
N PRO A 262 8.02 -27.12 -9.58
CA PRO A 262 9.45 -27.39 -9.38
C PRO A 262 10.31 -26.18 -9.01
N VAL A 263 9.92 -24.97 -9.42
CA VAL A 263 10.61 -23.72 -9.05
C VAL A 263 10.80 -23.60 -7.52
N PHE A 264 9.87 -24.10 -6.72
CA PHE A 264 9.93 -24.02 -5.24
C PHE A 264 10.79 -25.13 -4.60
N THR A 265 11.26 -26.10 -5.39
CA THR A 265 12.08 -27.23 -4.93
C THR A 265 13.47 -27.27 -5.57
N GLU A 266 13.71 -26.57 -6.68
CA GLU A 266 14.98 -26.61 -7.44
C GLU A 266 16.07 -25.64 -6.93
N HIS A 267 15.70 -24.58 -6.20
CA HIS A 267 16.61 -23.46 -5.88
C HIS A 267 16.82 -23.26 -4.38
N ARG A 268 17.23 -24.34 -3.70
CA ARG A 268 17.18 -24.46 -2.23
C ARG A 268 18.49 -24.15 -1.53
N SER A 269 19.62 -24.27 -2.22
CA SER A 269 20.91 -23.82 -1.70
C SER A 269 21.22 -22.39 -2.12
N GLU A 270 22.05 -21.70 -1.34
CA GLU A 270 22.48 -20.33 -1.65
C GLU A 270 23.09 -20.24 -3.06
N THR A 271 23.92 -21.20 -3.45
CA THR A 271 24.51 -21.23 -4.81
C THR A 271 23.46 -21.43 -5.91
N GLN A 272 22.45 -22.28 -5.68
CA GLN A 272 21.37 -22.47 -6.67
C GLN A 272 20.53 -21.21 -6.80
N MET A 273 20.17 -20.58 -5.68
CA MET A 273 19.40 -19.33 -5.67
C MET A 273 20.18 -18.20 -6.35
N LEU A 274 21.47 -18.02 -6.02
CA LEU A 274 22.35 -17.04 -6.66
C LEU A 274 22.34 -17.19 -8.19
N ARG A 275 22.50 -18.42 -8.68
CA ARG A 275 22.46 -18.72 -10.12
C ARG A 275 21.08 -18.45 -10.73
N TYR A 276 20.01 -18.77 -10.02
CA TYR A 276 18.63 -18.52 -10.47
C TYR A 276 18.35 -17.02 -10.61
N LEU A 277 18.65 -16.23 -9.57
CA LEU A 277 18.53 -14.77 -9.59
C LEU A 277 19.35 -14.14 -10.72
N LYS A 278 20.60 -14.57 -10.89
CA LYS A 278 21.46 -14.09 -11.97
C LYS A 278 20.89 -14.42 -13.34
N LYS A 279 20.41 -15.66 -13.55
CA LYS A 279 19.77 -16.10 -14.79
C LYS A 279 18.54 -15.26 -15.14
N LEU A 280 17.72 -14.88 -14.16
CA LEU A 280 16.57 -14.00 -14.39
C LEU A 280 17.02 -12.58 -14.71
N SER A 281 17.92 -12.01 -13.91
CA SER A 281 18.47 -10.66 -14.14
C SER A 281 19.12 -10.52 -15.53
N ASP A 282 19.80 -11.55 -16.02
CA ASP A 282 20.42 -11.53 -17.36
C ASP A 282 19.40 -11.40 -18.50
N ARG A 283 18.14 -11.81 -18.28
CA ARG A 283 17.06 -11.70 -19.29
C ARG A 283 16.48 -10.29 -19.40
N ASP A 284 16.70 -9.43 -18.41
CA ASP A 284 16.07 -8.11 -18.31
C ASP A 284 17.06 -7.00 -18.66
N TYR A 285 16.71 -6.14 -19.61
CA TYR A 285 17.51 -4.95 -19.94
C TYR A 285 17.25 -3.84 -18.91
N ALA A 286 18.28 -3.48 -18.13
CA ALA A 286 18.22 -2.46 -17.08
C ALA A 286 19.28 -1.36 -17.30
N LEU A 287 19.28 -0.33 -16.43
CA LEU A 287 20.10 0.88 -16.57
C LEU A 287 21.61 0.64 -16.45
N ASP A 288 22.03 -0.51 -15.92
CA ASP A 288 23.43 -0.96 -15.92
C ASP A 288 23.95 -1.31 -17.33
N ARG A 289 23.05 -1.55 -18.30
CA ARG A 289 23.40 -1.91 -19.69
C ARG A 289 23.29 -0.75 -20.67
N GLY A 290 22.49 0.26 -20.36
CA GLY A 290 22.34 1.45 -21.18
C GLY A 290 21.03 2.19 -20.97
N MET A 291 20.81 3.19 -21.83
CA MET A 291 19.67 4.10 -21.72
C MET A 291 18.34 3.40 -21.98
N ILE A 292 17.34 3.68 -21.13
CA ILE A 292 15.94 3.29 -21.32
C ILE A 292 15.11 4.58 -21.48
N PRO A 293 14.90 5.09 -22.71
CA PRO A 293 14.31 6.42 -22.94
C PRO A 293 12.77 6.38 -22.91
N LEU A 294 12.19 5.89 -21.81
CA LEU A 294 10.74 5.85 -21.63
C LEU A 294 10.21 7.24 -21.24
N GLY A 295 9.49 7.89 -22.17
CA GLY A 295 8.79 9.15 -21.91
C GLY A 295 7.84 9.03 -20.72
N SER A 296 7.72 10.11 -19.93
CA SER A 296 6.94 10.14 -18.67
C SER A 296 7.44 9.21 -17.55
N CYS A 297 8.57 8.49 -17.72
CA CYS A 297 9.15 7.64 -16.67
C CYS A 297 10.39 8.22 -16.00
N THR A 298 11.11 9.14 -16.65
CA THR A 298 12.33 9.77 -16.11
C THR A 298 13.32 8.73 -15.58
N MET A 299 13.82 7.88 -16.47
CA MET A 299 14.80 6.83 -16.16
C MET A 299 16.19 7.44 -15.88
N LYS A 300 16.32 8.12 -14.74
CA LYS A 300 17.56 8.76 -14.26
C LYS A 300 18.40 7.82 -13.40
N LEU A 301 19.56 8.30 -12.97
CA LEU A 301 20.42 7.58 -12.03
C LEU A 301 19.66 7.34 -10.70
N ASN A 302 19.74 6.11 -10.20
CA ASN A 302 19.46 5.76 -8.81
C ASN A 302 20.82 5.55 -8.14
N ALA A 303 21.35 6.57 -7.46
CA ALA A 303 22.75 6.56 -7.04
C ALA A 303 22.96 5.58 -5.88
N THR A 304 24.09 4.88 -5.85
CA THR A 304 24.40 3.92 -4.77
C THR A 304 24.31 4.56 -3.38
N ALA A 305 24.79 5.80 -3.24
CA ALA A 305 24.71 6.55 -1.98
C ALA A 305 23.26 6.87 -1.54
N GLU A 306 22.32 6.98 -2.48
CA GLU A 306 20.88 7.15 -2.19
C GLU A 306 20.22 5.83 -1.80
N MET A 307 20.75 4.70 -2.31
CA MET A 307 20.18 3.36 -2.10
C MET A 307 20.69 2.68 -0.83
N GLU A 308 21.94 2.94 -0.43
CA GLU A 308 22.57 2.28 0.72
C GLU A 308 21.79 2.42 2.05
N PRO A 309 21.21 3.59 2.39
CA PRO A 309 20.54 3.77 3.68
C PRO A 309 19.30 2.90 3.90
N ILE A 310 18.67 2.39 2.84
CA ILE A 310 17.42 1.64 2.99
C ILE A 310 17.60 0.36 3.82
N SER A 311 18.81 -0.20 3.88
CA SER A 311 19.10 -1.43 4.62
C SER A 311 19.71 -1.20 6.01
N TRP A 312 19.83 0.06 6.45
CA TRP A 312 20.39 0.36 7.76
C TRP A 312 19.49 -0.10 8.91
N PRO A 313 20.06 -0.63 10.01
CA PRO A 313 19.32 -0.85 11.24
C PRO A 313 18.67 0.45 11.74
N GLY A 314 17.45 0.35 12.28
CA GLY A 314 16.60 1.48 12.63
C GLY A 314 15.81 2.07 11.46
N PHE A 315 16.27 1.87 10.21
CA PHE A 315 15.52 2.24 9.01
C PHE A 315 14.73 1.06 8.45
N ALA A 316 15.38 -0.10 8.30
CA ALA A 316 14.79 -1.28 7.68
C ALA A 316 13.81 -2.04 8.59
N ASP A 317 14.05 -2.04 9.89
CA ASP A 317 13.44 -2.96 10.86
C ASP A 317 12.49 -2.30 11.86
N LEU A 318 12.22 -0.99 11.71
CA LEU A 318 11.27 -0.28 12.56
C LEU A 318 9.82 -0.59 12.16
N HIS A 319 9.00 -0.96 13.13
CA HIS A 319 7.57 -1.19 12.92
C HIS A 319 6.82 0.14 12.71
N PRO A 320 5.88 0.26 11.76
CA PRO A 320 5.17 1.53 11.45
C PRO A 320 4.42 2.17 12.62
N PHE A 321 4.05 1.37 13.63
CA PHE A 321 3.25 1.81 14.77
C PHE A 321 4.02 1.80 16.10
N VAL A 322 5.35 1.92 16.06
CA VAL A 322 6.09 2.23 17.30
C VAL A 322 5.65 3.58 17.87
N PRO A 323 5.84 3.82 19.18
CA PRO A 323 5.67 5.15 19.77
C PRO A 323 6.50 6.21 19.01
N ALA A 324 5.97 7.43 18.93
CA ALA A 324 6.57 8.51 18.14
C ALA A 324 8.02 8.80 18.55
N GLU A 325 8.30 8.74 19.84
CA GLU A 325 9.63 8.99 20.39
C GLU A 325 10.68 7.93 19.99
N ASP A 326 10.25 6.73 19.56
CA ASP A 326 11.12 5.67 19.05
C ASP A 326 11.33 5.76 17.53
N ALA A 327 10.60 6.67 16.86
CA ALA A 327 10.68 6.94 15.43
C ALA A 327 11.21 8.35 15.13
N SER A 328 11.90 9.01 16.08
CA SER A 328 12.31 10.42 15.94
C SER A 328 13.12 10.71 14.68
N GLY A 329 14.03 9.81 14.29
CA GLY A 329 14.82 9.96 13.06
C GLY A 329 13.98 9.84 11.78
N PHE A 330 12.94 9.00 11.76
CA PHE A 330 11.99 8.96 10.65
C PHE A 330 11.14 10.22 10.58
N ILE A 331 10.68 10.72 11.73
CA ILE A 331 9.89 11.96 11.80
C ILE A 331 10.71 13.13 11.26
N GLU A 332 11.96 13.30 11.71
CA GLU A 332 12.88 14.33 11.20
C GLU A 332 13.08 14.21 9.69
N LEU A 333 13.39 13.01 9.18
CA LEU A 333 13.56 12.76 7.75
C LEU A 333 12.31 13.13 6.93
N ILE A 334 11.13 12.74 7.41
CA ILE A 334 9.86 13.01 6.73
C ILE A 334 9.57 14.51 6.73
N GLU A 335 9.72 15.19 7.87
CA GLU A 335 9.46 16.63 7.98
C GLU A 335 10.43 17.46 7.14
N GLU A 336 11.71 17.09 7.09
CA GLU A 336 12.69 17.71 6.20
C GLU A 336 12.33 17.51 4.72
N LEU A 337 11.98 16.27 4.33
CA LEU A 337 11.58 15.96 2.97
C LEU A 337 10.31 16.73 2.57
N GLU A 338 9.28 16.75 3.41
CA GLU A 338 8.05 17.49 3.17
C GLU A 338 8.32 18.99 3.00
N SER A 339 9.19 19.56 3.84
CA SER A 339 9.62 20.97 3.74
C SER A 339 10.36 21.28 2.43
N TRP A 340 11.29 20.41 2.01
CA TRP A 340 11.99 20.58 0.74
C TRP A 340 11.03 20.47 -0.44
N LEU A 341 10.12 19.48 -0.42
CA LEU A 341 9.12 19.29 -1.46
C LEU A 341 8.16 20.49 -1.55
N ALA A 342 7.70 21.02 -0.42
CA ALA A 342 6.89 22.25 -0.37
C ALA A 342 7.65 23.43 -0.99
N THR A 343 8.93 23.59 -0.64
CA THR A 343 9.79 24.66 -1.15
C THR A 343 9.97 24.60 -2.67
N VAL A 344 10.26 23.43 -3.24
CA VAL A 344 10.51 23.28 -4.69
C VAL A 344 9.23 23.32 -5.53
N THR A 345 8.08 23.03 -4.93
CA THR A 345 6.78 23.09 -5.61
C THR A 345 6.03 24.39 -5.42
N GLY A 346 6.38 25.19 -4.41
CA GLY A 346 5.68 26.41 -4.05
C GLY A 346 4.37 26.17 -3.29
N TYR A 347 4.17 24.97 -2.75
CA TYR A 347 3.01 24.62 -1.93
C TYR A 347 3.22 24.98 -0.46
N ALA A 348 2.12 25.03 0.29
CA ALA A 348 2.12 25.36 1.71
C ALA A 348 2.38 24.14 2.61
N ALA A 349 1.89 22.97 2.21
CA ALA A 349 2.07 21.71 2.93
C ALA A 349 2.23 20.54 1.96
N VAL A 350 2.89 19.47 2.40
CA VAL A 350 3.06 18.22 1.66
C VAL A 350 2.73 17.05 2.59
N SER A 351 2.10 16.00 2.07
CA SER A 351 1.96 14.71 2.74
C SER A 351 2.65 13.63 1.92
N VAL A 352 3.54 12.85 2.55
CA VAL A 352 4.18 11.68 1.92
C VAL A 352 3.39 10.38 2.02
N GLN A 353 2.20 10.39 2.64
CA GLN A 353 1.38 9.19 2.84
C GLN A 353 1.04 8.43 1.54
N PRO A 354 0.69 9.08 0.42
CA PRO A 354 0.32 8.35 -0.78
C PRO A 354 1.54 7.60 -1.38
N ASN A 355 1.42 6.28 -1.49
CA ASN A 355 2.52 5.38 -1.87
C ASN A 355 2.64 5.13 -3.39
N ALA A 356 2.02 5.96 -4.23
CA ALA A 356 2.17 5.96 -5.68
C ALA A 356 1.62 7.27 -6.26
N GLY A 357 2.02 7.64 -7.48
CA GLY A 357 1.49 8.86 -8.13
C GLY A 357 -0.04 8.85 -8.26
N SER A 358 -0.62 7.71 -8.65
CA SER A 358 -2.08 7.52 -8.70
C SER A 358 -2.75 7.66 -7.33
N GLN A 359 -2.07 7.29 -6.24
CA GLN A 359 -2.58 7.51 -4.89
C GLN A 359 -2.50 8.99 -4.49
N GLY A 360 -1.48 9.72 -4.95
CA GLY A 360 -1.38 11.17 -4.77
C GLY A 360 -2.44 11.94 -5.57
N GLU A 361 -2.82 11.45 -6.75
CA GLU A 361 -4.00 11.93 -7.49
C GLU A 361 -5.28 11.73 -6.68
N LEU A 362 -5.52 10.51 -6.21
CA LEU A 362 -6.70 10.22 -5.40
C LEU A 362 -6.74 11.07 -4.12
N ALA A 363 -5.64 11.16 -3.39
CA ALA A 363 -5.55 11.97 -2.17
C ALA A 363 -5.81 13.45 -2.44
N GLY A 364 -5.22 14.03 -3.50
CA GLY A 364 -5.45 15.43 -3.84
C GLY A 364 -6.88 15.73 -4.27
N LEU A 365 -7.53 14.83 -5.02
CA LEU A 365 -8.94 14.99 -5.40
C LEU A 365 -9.89 14.80 -4.21
N LEU A 366 -9.57 13.91 -3.27
CA LEU A 366 -10.30 13.78 -2.01
C LEU A 366 -10.16 15.03 -1.15
N ALA A 367 -8.97 15.64 -1.09
CA ALA A 367 -8.76 16.92 -0.40
C ALA A 367 -9.59 18.05 -1.02
N ILE A 368 -9.61 18.17 -2.36
CA ILE A 368 -10.48 19.13 -3.07
C ILE A 368 -11.96 18.88 -2.73
N ARG A 369 -12.40 17.62 -2.76
CA ARG A 369 -13.80 17.27 -2.46
C ARG A 369 -14.17 17.60 -1.01
N ALA A 370 -13.29 17.32 -0.06
CA ALA A 370 -13.49 17.66 1.35
C ALA A 370 -13.53 19.18 1.56
N TYR A 371 -12.67 19.94 0.87
CA TYR A 371 -12.70 21.40 0.86
C TYR A 371 -14.05 21.94 0.37
N HIS A 372 -14.55 21.49 -0.79
CA HIS A 372 -15.86 21.92 -1.29
C HIS A 372 -16.99 21.58 -0.31
N ARG A 373 -16.98 20.39 0.27
CA ARG A 373 -17.98 19.99 1.29
C ARG A 373 -17.90 20.84 2.55
N SER A 374 -16.71 21.26 2.98
CA SER A 374 -16.55 22.14 4.14
C SER A 374 -17.10 23.56 3.90
N ASN A 375 -17.27 23.94 2.63
CA ASN A 375 -17.88 25.20 2.19
C ASN A 375 -19.35 25.04 1.79
N ASP A 376 -20.00 23.93 2.16
CA ASP A 376 -21.39 23.58 1.78
C ASP A 376 -21.62 23.42 0.25
N ASP A 377 -20.56 23.26 -0.54
CA ASP A 377 -20.58 23.11 -2.00
C ASP A 377 -20.55 21.62 -2.43
N ALA A 378 -21.37 20.79 -1.78
CA ALA A 378 -21.37 19.34 -2.01
C ALA A 378 -21.78 18.93 -3.45
N GLN A 379 -22.45 19.83 -4.19
CA GLN A 379 -22.81 19.65 -5.60
C GLN A 379 -21.62 19.74 -6.56
N ARG A 380 -20.47 20.24 -6.12
CA ARG A 380 -19.27 20.37 -6.96
C ARG A 380 -18.59 19.01 -7.14
N GLU A 381 -19.02 18.29 -8.18
CA GLU A 381 -18.55 16.94 -8.52
C GLU A 381 -17.97 16.82 -9.93
N VAL A 382 -17.94 17.88 -10.75
CA VAL A 382 -17.37 17.86 -12.10
C VAL A 382 -15.85 18.02 -12.06
N CYS A 383 -15.14 17.07 -12.66
CA CYS A 383 -13.70 17.14 -12.88
C CYS A 383 -13.41 17.29 -14.39
N LEU A 384 -12.87 18.44 -14.79
CA LEU A 384 -12.40 18.67 -16.14
C LEU A 384 -11.07 17.94 -16.37
N ILE A 385 -10.93 17.23 -17.49
CA ILE A 385 -9.71 16.50 -17.84
C ILE A 385 -9.39 16.72 -19.32
N PRO A 386 -8.22 17.30 -19.67
CA PRO A 386 -7.77 17.37 -21.06
C PRO A 386 -7.66 15.98 -21.69
N SER A 387 -8.00 15.87 -22.97
CA SER A 387 -7.91 14.61 -23.72
C SER A 387 -6.51 13.98 -23.71
N SER A 388 -5.47 14.82 -23.61
CA SER A 388 -4.05 14.46 -23.54
C SER A 388 -3.59 13.94 -22.17
N ALA A 389 -4.39 14.10 -21.11
CA ALA A 389 -4.02 13.69 -19.76
C ALA A 389 -3.75 12.18 -19.67
N HIS A 390 -2.90 11.80 -18.71
CA HIS A 390 -2.59 10.40 -18.43
C HIS A 390 -3.86 9.64 -17.99
N GLY A 391 -3.90 8.32 -18.23
CA GLY A 391 -5.08 7.50 -17.95
C GLY A 391 -5.43 7.41 -16.46
N THR A 392 -4.45 7.61 -15.58
CA THR A 392 -4.64 7.64 -14.12
C THR A 392 -5.55 8.78 -13.70
N ASN A 393 -5.42 9.97 -14.29
CA ASN A 393 -6.19 11.16 -13.91
C ASN A 393 -7.70 10.88 -13.93
N ALA A 394 -8.19 10.29 -15.04
CA ALA A 394 -9.60 9.99 -15.21
C ALA A 394 -10.08 8.84 -14.29
N ALA A 395 -9.24 7.83 -14.07
CA ALA A 395 -9.54 6.76 -13.13
C ALA A 395 -9.60 7.27 -11.68
N SER A 396 -8.64 8.12 -11.28
CA SER A 396 -8.57 8.74 -9.95
C SER A 396 -9.76 9.67 -9.69
N ALA A 397 -10.19 10.45 -10.69
CA ALA A 397 -11.38 11.29 -10.58
C ALA A 397 -12.66 10.47 -10.33
N VAL A 398 -12.88 9.39 -11.08
CA VAL A 398 -14.03 8.49 -10.84
C VAL A 398 -13.94 7.84 -9.46
N MET A 399 -12.75 7.38 -9.05
CA MET A 399 -12.54 6.80 -7.72
C MET A 399 -12.79 7.80 -6.58
N ALA A 400 -12.50 9.08 -6.78
CA ALA A 400 -12.81 10.16 -5.84
C ALA A 400 -14.32 10.51 -5.80
N GLY A 401 -15.13 9.91 -6.67
CA GLY A 401 -16.56 10.17 -6.80
C GLY A 401 -16.90 11.37 -7.69
N MET A 402 -15.99 11.80 -8.56
CA MET A 402 -16.20 12.92 -9.49
C MET A 402 -16.68 12.44 -10.86
N ARG A 403 -17.43 13.29 -11.55
CA ARG A 403 -17.85 13.08 -12.94
C ARG A 403 -16.86 13.74 -13.90
N VAL A 404 -16.24 12.92 -14.75
CA VAL A 404 -15.25 13.37 -15.72
C VAL A 404 -15.92 14.07 -16.90
N VAL A 405 -15.46 15.27 -17.24
CA VAL A 405 -15.82 16.01 -18.46
C VAL A 405 -14.53 16.31 -19.24
N VAL A 406 -14.50 15.89 -20.50
CA VAL A 406 -13.30 16.04 -21.35
C VAL A 406 -13.22 17.46 -21.90
N VAL A 407 -12.02 18.05 -21.80
CA VAL A 407 -11.63 19.29 -22.48
C VAL A 407 -10.82 18.94 -23.73
N LYS A 408 -11.12 19.60 -24.84
CA LYS A 408 -10.41 19.37 -26.11
C LYS A 408 -8.95 19.81 -26.05
N ALA A 409 -8.19 19.28 -26.99
CA ALA A 409 -6.86 19.78 -27.31
C ALA A 409 -6.89 20.46 -28.68
N THR A 410 -6.03 21.46 -28.86
CA THR A 410 -5.79 22.11 -30.15
C THR A 410 -5.05 21.15 -31.09
N ASP A 411 -4.94 21.52 -32.38
CA ASP A 411 -4.14 20.74 -33.36
C ASP A 411 -2.65 20.62 -32.98
N ARG A 412 -2.17 21.47 -32.07
CA ARG A 412 -0.80 21.43 -31.51
C ARG A 412 -0.68 20.54 -30.27
N GLY A 413 -1.78 19.96 -29.81
CA GLY A 413 -1.83 19.12 -28.61
C GLY A 413 -1.81 19.89 -27.29
N GLU A 414 -2.07 21.19 -27.32
CA GLU A 414 -2.24 22.07 -26.15
C GLU A 414 -3.70 22.04 -25.68
N VAL A 415 -3.98 22.44 -24.43
CA VAL A 415 -5.37 22.58 -23.97
C VAL A 415 -6.10 23.65 -24.78
N ASP A 416 -7.28 23.35 -25.28
CA ASP A 416 -8.13 24.32 -25.96
C ASP A 416 -8.78 25.25 -24.92
N LEU A 417 -8.27 26.47 -24.78
CA LEU A 417 -8.76 27.46 -23.80
C LEU A 417 -10.19 27.93 -24.09
N ASP A 418 -10.64 27.92 -25.35
CA ASP A 418 -12.01 28.31 -25.70
C ASP A 418 -13.00 27.21 -25.30
N ASP A 419 -12.65 25.94 -25.56
CA ASP A 419 -13.43 24.80 -25.07
C ASP A 419 -13.42 24.73 -23.54
N LEU A 420 -12.28 25.01 -22.90
CA LEU A 420 -12.18 25.11 -21.44
C LEU A 420 -13.16 26.15 -20.87
N ARG A 421 -13.13 27.39 -21.37
CA ARG A 421 -14.04 28.46 -20.90
C ARG A 421 -15.49 28.04 -21.07
N ALA A 422 -15.86 27.48 -22.22
CA ALA A 422 -17.20 26.98 -22.46
C ALA A 422 -17.62 25.87 -21.48
N LYS A 423 -16.69 24.98 -21.09
CA LYS A 423 -16.95 23.93 -20.10
C LYS A 423 -17.04 24.45 -18.67
N CYS A 424 -16.20 25.41 -18.30
CA CYS A 424 -16.30 26.07 -17.01
C CYS A 424 -17.62 26.83 -16.87
N GLU A 425 -18.06 27.55 -17.91
CA GLU A 425 -19.36 28.22 -17.92
C GLU A 425 -20.52 27.20 -17.84
N GLN A 426 -20.47 26.13 -18.65
CA GLN A 426 -21.49 25.08 -18.66
C GLN A 426 -21.65 24.38 -17.29
N HIS A 427 -20.56 24.22 -16.55
CA HIS A 427 -20.53 23.45 -15.31
C HIS A 427 -20.23 24.30 -14.06
N SER A 428 -20.39 25.63 -14.13
CA SER A 428 -19.91 26.56 -13.09
C SER A 428 -20.38 26.21 -11.66
N ASP A 429 -21.65 25.81 -11.51
CA ASP A 429 -22.23 25.48 -10.20
C ASP A 429 -21.77 24.11 -9.67
N GLU A 430 -21.27 23.24 -10.55
CA GLU A 430 -20.89 21.85 -10.27
C GLU A 430 -19.38 21.61 -10.42
N LEU A 431 -18.61 22.62 -10.82
CA LEU A 431 -17.18 22.51 -11.11
C LEU A 431 -16.39 22.29 -9.82
N ALA A 432 -15.83 21.10 -9.68
CA ALA A 432 -14.98 20.72 -8.55
C ALA A 432 -13.51 21.02 -8.84
N ALA A 433 -13.02 20.54 -9.99
CA ALA A 433 -11.61 20.59 -10.32
C ALA A 433 -11.33 20.56 -11.83
N ILE A 434 -10.11 20.96 -12.20
CA ILE A 434 -9.45 20.49 -13.42
C ILE A 434 -8.21 19.67 -13.04
N MET A 435 -7.90 18.63 -13.81
CA MET A 435 -6.60 17.95 -13.76
C MET A 435 -5.79 18.26 -15.01
N VAL A 436 -4.66 18.94 -14.87
CA VAL A 436 -3.73 19.24 -15.97
C VAL A 436 -2.35 18.63 -15.70
N THR A 437 -1.57 18.37 -16.73
CA THR A 437 -0.16 17.95 -16.60
C THR A 437 0.71 19.09 -17.14
N TYR A 438 1.70 19.55 -16.37
CA TYR A 438 2.60 20.62 -16.82
C TYR A 438 4.09 20.27 -16.58
N PRO A 439 4.96 20.38 -17.62
CA PRO A 439 4.62 20.50 -19.03
C PRO A 439 3.73 19.32 -19.50
N SER A 440 3.04 19.50 -20.62
CA SER A 440 2.03 18.54 -21.08
C SER A 440 2.60 17.14 -21.35
N THR A 441 1.75 16.14 -21.51
CA THR A 441 2.14 14.78 -21.88
C THR A 441 2.84 14.69 -23.25
N HIS A 442 2.71 15.73 -24.09
CA HIS A 442 3.46 15.90 -25.33
C HIS A 442 4.88 16.45 -25.13
N GLY A 443 5.26 16.85 -23.91
CA GLY A 443 6.57 17.42 -23.59
C GLY A 443 6.70 18.90 -23.95
N VAL A 444 5.59 19.65 -23.99
CA VAL A 444 5.54 21.06 -24.39
C VAL A 444 5.14 21.95 -23.21
N TYR A 445 5.80 23.10 -23.07
CA TYR A 445 5.40 24.16 -22.14
C TYR A 445 4.29 25.01 -22.77
N GLU A 446 3.07 24.85 -22.28
CA GLU A 446 1.94 25.66 -22.72
C GLU A 446 2.06 27.09 -22.17
N HIS A 447 1.81 28.09 -23.02
CA HIS A 447 1.93 29.51 -22.64
C HIS A 447 0.78 29.97 -21.73
N GLY A 448 -0.39 29.35 -21.81
CA GLY A 448 -1.62 29.77 -21.13
C GLY A 448 -1.90 29.09 -19.79
N ILE A 449 -0.92 28.46 -19.14
CA ILE A 449 -1.17 27.67 -17.91
C ILE A 449 -1.76 28.52 -16.77
N THR A 450 -1.25 29.73 -16.55
CA THR A 450 -1.80 30.63 -15.52
C THR A 450 -3.21 31.08 -15.86
N GLU A 451 -3.47 31.41 -17.13
CA GLU A 451 -4.82 31.79 -17.58
C GLU A 451 -5.83 30.64 -17.42
N LEU A 452 -5.40 29.40 -17.68
CA LEU A 452 -6.21 28.22 -17.42
C LEU A 452 -6.59 28.12 -15.94
N CYS A 453 -5.62 28.30 -15.04
CA CYS A 453 -5.86 28.29 -13.60
C CYS A 453 -6.89 29.37 -13.22
N ASP A 454 -6.67 30.61 -13.67
CA ASP A 454 -7.54 31.75 -13.39
C ASP A 454 -8.98 31.50 -13.85
N VAL A 455 -9.16 30.94 -15.06
CA VAL A 455 -10.50 30.58 -15.59
C VAL A 455 -11.18 29.56 -14.70
N VAL A 456 -10.48 28.51 -14.24
CA VAL A 456 -11.08 27.49 -13.37
C VAL A 456 -11.45 28.08 -12.00
N HIS A 457 -10.57 28.91 -11.43
CA HIS A 457 -10.81 29.58 -10.15
C HIS A 457 -12.00 30.56 -10.21
N GLN A 458 -12.18 31.28 -11.32
CA GLN A 458 -13.33 32.17 -11.54
C GLN A 458 -14.69 31.45 -11.46
N HIS A 459 -14.72 30.15 -11.75
CA HIS A 459 -15.90 29.30 -11.68
C HIS A 459 -15.94 28.42 -10.41
N GLY A 460 -15.10 28.71 -9.42
CA GLY A 460 -15.07 28.03 -8.12
C GLY A 460 -14.41 26.64 -8.13
N GLY A 461 -13.79 26.23 -9.25
CA GLY A 461 -13.04 24.99 -9.32
C GLY A 461 -11.67 25.08 -8.64
N GLN A 462 -11.03 23.94 -8.45
CA GLN A 462 -9.64 23.81 -7.98
C GLN A 462 -8.73 23.24 -9.09
N VAL A 463 -7.45 23.57 -9.07
CA VAL A 463 -6.49 23.16 -10.10
C VAL A 463 -5.56 22.08 -9.55
N TYR A 464 -5.75 20.86 -10.03
CA TYR A 464 -4.83 19.76 -9.83
C TYR A 464 -3.77 19.74 -10.94
N VAL A 465 -2.50 19.91 -10.58
CA VAL A 465 -1.37 19.80 -11.52
C VAL A 465 -0.66 18.47 -11.29
N ASP A 466 -0.74 17.57 -12.26
CA ASP A 466 0.01 16.32 -12.30
C ASP A 466 1.52 16.61 -12.41
N GLY A 467 2.25 16.31 -11.33
CA GLY A 467 3.68 16.56 -11.18
C GLY A 467 4.58 15.43 -11.69
N ALA A 468 4.06 14.47 -12.46
CA ALA A 468 4.88 13.43 -13.09
C ALA A 468 6.01 14.00 -13.96
N ASN A 469 5.82 15.19 -14.52
CA ASN A 469 6.77 15.90 -15.36
C ASN A 469 7.60 16.97 -14.60
N LEU A 470 7.59 16.96 -13.26
CA LEU A 470 8.30 17.96 -12.45
C LEU A 470 9.81 18.03 -12.75
N ASN A 471 10.43 16.97 -13.27
CA ASN A 471 11.83 16.99 -13.68
C ASN A 471 12.16 18.10 -14.71
N ALA A 472 11.17 18.56 -15.47
CA ALA A 472 11.32 19.66 -16.42
C ALA A 472 11.15 21.05 -15.75
N LEU A 473 10.50 21.12 -14.59
CA LEU A 473 10.20 22.36 -13.88
C LEU A 473 11.15 22.66 -12.71
N LEU A 474 11.77 21.63 -12.14
CA LEU A 474 12.57 21.75 -10.92
C LEU A 474 13.66 22.83 -11.08
N GLY A 475 13.64 23.84 -10.21
CA GLY A 475 14.57 24.99 -10.24
C GLY A 475 14.18 26.11 -11.22
N HIS A 476 13.13 25.94 -12.03
CA HIS A 476 12.71 26.90 -13.05
C HIS A 476 11.29 27.46 -12.82
N ALA A 477 10.34 26.61 -12.39
CA ALA A 477 8.97 27.00 -12.14
C ALA A 477 8.34 26.16 -11.03
N LYS A 478 7.38 26.73 -10.31
CA LYS A 478 6.74 26.13 -9.13
C LYS A 478 5.22 26.04 -9.37
N PRO A 479 4.62 24.83 -9.38
CA PRO A 479 3.18 24.65 -9.54
C PRO A 479 2.31 25.56 -8.68
N GLY A 480 2.63 25.68 -7.38
CA GLY A 480 1.89 26.53 -6.46
C GLY A 480 1.99 28.04 -6.74
N GLN A 481 2.93 28.49 -7.60
CA GLN A 481 3.09 29.91 -7.94
C GLN A 481 2.38 30.32 -9.23
N PHE A 482 2.06 29.37 -10.12
CA PHE A 482 1.37 29.67 -11.37
C PHE A 482 -0.13 29.30 -11.35
N GLY A 483 -0.67 28.99 -10.17
CA GLY A 483 -2.10 28.77 -9.94
C GLY A 483 -2.52 27.33 -9.65
N GLY A 484 -1.58 26.39 -9.49
CA GLY A 484 -1.92 25.04 -9.02
C GLY A 484 -2.30 25.05 -7.54
N ASP A 485 -3.40 24.40 -7.19
CA ASP A 485 -3.84 24.23 -5.79
C ASP A 485 -3.29 22.95 -5.16
N VAL A 486 -3.08 21.92 -5.98
CA VAL A 486 -2.56 20.62 -5.52
C VAL A 486 -1.78 19.90 -6.61
N SER A 487 -0.72 19.20 -6.23
CA SER A 487 0.02 18.27 -7.11
C SER A 487 0.41 17.01 -6.38
N HIS A 488 0.38 15.86 -7.05
CA HIS A 488 1.25 14.77 -6.66
C HIS A 488 2.63 14.91 -7.30
N LEU A 489 3.64 14.30 -6.66
CA LEU A 489 5.00 14.16 -7.19
C LEU A 489 5.35 12.68 -7.32
N ASN A 490 6.05 12.27 -8.38
CA ASN A 490 6.61 10.91 -8.45
C ASN A 490 8.05 10.89 -7.95
N LEU A 491 8.29 10.49 -6.70
CA LEU A 491 9.66 10.36 -6.19
C LEU A 491 10.47 9.31 -6.98
N HIS A 492 9.80 8.27 -7.46
CA HIS A 492 10.34 7.22 -8.33
C HIS A 492 10.53 7.62 -9.80
N LYS A 493 10.38 8.91 -10.11
CA LYS A 493 10.72 9.50 -11.40
C LYS A 493 11.69 10.66 -11.17
N THR A 494 11.21 11.74 -10.57
CA THR A 494 11.95 12.99 -10.43
C THR A 494 13.01 12.94 -9.33
N PHE A 495 12.85 12.10 -8.30
CA PHE A 495 13.68 12.11 -7.09
C PHE A 495 14.31 10.74 -6.80
N CYS A 496 14.74 10.04 -7.86
CA CYS A 496 15.69 8.93 -7.82
C CYS A 496 15.28 7.64 -7.09
N ILE A 497 14.08 7.51 -6.50
CA ILE A 497 13.61 6.19 -6.05
C ILE A 497 13.62 5.21 -7.25
N PRO A 498 14.15 3.99 -7.12
CA PRO A 498 14.30 3.08 -8.25
C PRO A 498 12.95 2.59 -8.77
N HIS A 499 12.84 2.45 -10.10
CA HIS A 499 11.61 1.98 -10.74
C HIS A 499 11.25 0.52 -10.39
N GLY A 500 12.22 -0.31 -9.98
CA GLY A 500 12.00 -1.65 -9.43
C GLY A 500 11.23 -2.63 -10.35
N GLY A 501 11.29 -2.45 -11.67
CA GLY A 501 10.50 -3.24 -12.62
C GLY A 501 8.99 -2.91 -12.63
N GLY A 502 8.58 -1.83 -11.97
CA GLY A 502 7.18 -1.38 -11.86
C GLY A 502 6.73 -1.07 -10.43
N GLY A 503 7.65 -0.79 -9.52
CA GLY A 503 7.42 -0.49 -8.11
C GLY A 503 8.60 -0.91 -7.24
N PRO A 504 8.94 -0.16 -6.18
CA PRO A 504 8.05 0.72 -5.43
C PRO A 504 7.91 2.13 -6.01
N GLY A 505 6.92 2.87 -5.51
CA GLY A 505 6.80 4.30 -5.69
C GLY A 505 6.44 4.98 -4.38
N VAL A 506 6.61 6.30 -4.35
CA VAL A 506 5.97 7.22 -3.39
C VAL A 506 5.43 8.39 -4.22
N GLY A 507 4.23 8.83 -3.88
CA GLY A 507 3.46 9.85 -4.57
C GLY A 507 3.08 11.04 -3.69
N PRO A 508 4.03 11.78 -3.07
CA PRO A 508 3.68 12.84 -2.12
C PRO A 508 2.74 13.86 -2.75
N VAL A 509 1.77 14.35 -1.98
CA VAL A 509 0.80 15.34 -2.43
C VAL A 509 1.09 16.68 -1.75
N GLY A 510 1.43 17.69 -2.54
CA GLY A 510 1.62 19.07 -2.11
C GLY A 510 0.37 19.90 -2.37
N VAL A 511 0.01 20.78 -1.44
CA VAL A 511 -1.23 21.55 -1.49
C VAL A 511 -1.05 23.02 -1.10
N ALA A 512 -1.88 23.88 -1.66
CA ALA A 512 -2.05 25.26 -1.23
C ALA A 512 -2.64 25.34 0.19
N ALA A 513 -2.50 26.50 0.83
CA ALA A 513 -2.79 26.67 2.25
C ALA A 513 -4.23 26.30 2.64
N HIS A 514 -5.22 26.60 1.79
CA HIS A 514 -6.64 26.31 2.06
C HIS A 514 -6.97 24.82 1.96
N LEU A 515 -6.14 24.01 1.29
CA LEU A 515 -6.31 22.56 1.18
C LEU A 515 -5.54 21.78 2.25
N ALA A 516 -4.60 22.41 2.96
CA ALA A 516 -3.77 21.76 3.98
C ALA A 516 -4.58 21.04 5.09
N PRO A 517 -5.71 21.56 5.59
CA PRO A 517 -6.53 20.85 6.58
C PRO A 517 -7.15 19.54 6.10
N PHE A 518 -7.16 19.28 4.78
CA PHE A 518 -7.78 18.11 4.16
C PHE A 518 -6.75 17.11 3.60
N LEU A 519 -5.48 17.29 3.94
CA LEU A 519 -4.44 16.30 3.65
C LEU A 519 -4.73 14.98 4.41
N PRO A 520 -4.33 13.83 3.86
CA PRO A 520 -4.65 12.55 4.49
C PRO A 520 -3.99 12.41 5.86
N SER A 521 -4.78 11.94 6.83
CA SER A 521 -4.39 11.63 8.20
C SER A 521 -4.34 10.10 8.44
N HIS A 522 -3.99 9.67 9.65
CA HIS A 522 -4.07 8.25 10.05
C HIS A 522 -4.49 8.13 11.52
N PRO A 523 -5.45 7.26 11.90
CA PRO A 523 -5.92 7.17 13.28
C PRO A 523 -4.85 6.72 14.27
N LEU A 524 -3.81 6.00 13.80
CA LEU A 524 -2.64 5.63 14.58
C LEU A 524 -1.41 6.50 14.28
N HIS A 525 -1.60 7.71 13.77
CA HIS A 525 -0.48 8.61 13.52
C HIS A 525 0.35 8.81 14.82
N PRO A 526 1.70 8.78 14.74
CA PRO A 526 2.57 8.87 15.92
C PRO A 526 2.32 10.16 16.72
N VAL A 527 2.08 11.27 16.01
CA VAL A 527 1.66 12.56 16.60
C VAL A 527 0.14 12.60 16.70
N GLU A 528 -0.40 12.68 17.92
CA GLU A 528 -1.86 12.64 18.19
C GLU A 528 -2.65 13.74 17.47
N ALA A 529 -2.12 14.98 17.46
CA ALA A 529 -2.75 16.11 16.78
C ALA A 529 -2.86 15.97 15.25
N LYS A 530 -2.23 14.96 14.64
CA LYS A 530 -2.28 14.65 13.20
C LYS A 530 -3.14 13.40 12.90
N ARG A 531 -3.91 12.88 13.88
CA ARG A 531 -4.76 11.69 13.71
C ARG A 531 -6.11 11.98 13.06
N GLU A 532 -6.54 13.24 13.10
CA GLU A 532 -7.78 13.73 12.50
C GLU A 532 -7.45 14.55 11.25
N GLY A 533 -8.31 14.46 10.23
CA GLY A 533 -8.13 15.11 8.93
C GLY A 533 -8.95 14.41 7.86
#